data_AF-A0A557RKC3-F1
#
_entry.id   AF-A0A557RKC3-F1
#
_cell.length_a   1.000
_cell.length_b   1.000
_cell.length_c   1.000
_cell.angle_alpha   90.00
_cell.angle_beta   90.00
_cell.angle_gamma   90.00
#
_symmetry.space_group_name_H-M   'P 1'
#
loop_
_entity.id
_entity.type
_entity.pdbx_description
1 polymer ?
#
loop_
_entity_poly.entity_id
_entity_poly.type
_entity_poly.pdbx_seq_one_letter_code
_entity_poly.pdbx_strand_id
1 'polypeptide(L)'
;MNHWIARLLAFWSLTWHLRRPPLAHADADERARWCRDHAGTFAGRWLGLGAVLWLLFMTPFVAFVPLGIAGVLALAVGMATLTRQILAQRRAGPPPIEPPADFPRRDHHDDADDR
;
A
#
# COMPACT_ATOMS: atom_id res chain seq x y z
N MET A 1 5.88 20.83 -18.36
CA MET A 1 5.62 19.41 -18.72
C MET A 1 5.88 18.38 -17.62
N ASN A 2 6.62 18.66 -16.54
CA ASN A 2 6.92 17.63 -15.50
C ASN A 2 5.82 17.37 -14.46
N HIS A 3 4.77 18.20 -14.40
CA HIS A 3 3.75 18.09 -13.36
C HIS A 3 2.85 16.85 -13.52
N TRP A 4 2.53 16.46 -14.76
CA TRP A 4 1.70 15.28 -15.02
C TRP A 4 2.44 13.97 -14.73
N ILE A 5 3.74 13.89 -15.09
CA ILE A 5 4.60 12.75 -14.77
C ILE A 5 4.74 12.60 -13.25
N ALA A 6 4.94 13.71 -12.53
CA ALA A 6 5.02 13.72 -11.08
C ALA A 6 3.72 13.24 -10.41
N ARG A 7 2.55 13.60 -10.97
CA ARG A 7 1.25 13.10 -10.51
C ARG A 7 1.09 11.61 -10.76
N LEU A 8 1.52 11.13 -11.91
CA LEU A 8 1.43 9.71 -12.29
C LEU A 8 2.34 8.86 -11.42
N LEU A 9 3.57 9.31 -11.16
CA LEU A 9 4.50 8.68 -10.23
C LEU A 9 4.01 8.72 -8.78
N ALA A 10 3.40 9.83 -8.34
CA ALA A 10 2.79 9.90 -7.01
C ALA A 10 1.63 8.90 -6.87
N PHE A 11 0.80 8.78 -7.89
CA PHE A 11 -0.36 7.90 -7.85
C PHE A 11 0.03 6.42 -7.84
N TRP A 12 1.01 6.02 -8.65
CA TRP A 12 1.37 4.61 -8.85
C TRP A 12 2.54 4.12 -7.99
N SER A 13 3.39 5.02 -7.47
CA SER A 13 4.63 4.61 -6.82
C SER A 13 4.77 5.14 -5.39
N LEU A 14 4.91 4.17 -4.48
CA LEU A 14 5.28 4.42 -3.09
C LEU A 14 6.67 5.08 -2.98
N THR A 15 7.62 4.68 -3.83
CA THR A 15 8.99 5.21 -3.84
C THR A 15 9.05 6.70 -4.13
N TRP A 16 8.13 7.23 -4.94
CA TRP A 16 8.05 8.66 -5.17
C TRP A 16 7.69 9.42 -3.90
N HIS A 17 6.72 8.91 -3.12
CA HIS A 17 6.34 9.51 -1.84
C HIS A 17 7.48 9.46 -0.81
N LEU A 18 8.24 8.37 -0.77
CA LEU A 18 9.40 8.25 0.12
C LEU A 18 10.54 9.23 -0.22
N ARG A 19 10.60 9.73 -1.45
CA ARG A 19 11.60 10.71 -1.90
C ARG A 19 11.13 12.16 -1.76
N ARG A 20 9.90 12.41 -1.31
CA ARG A 20 9.34 13.76 -1.13
C ARG A 20 9.36 14.17 0.35
N PRO A 21 9.63 15.44 0.68
CA PRO A 21 9.41 15.93 2.04
C PRO A 21 7.92 15.82 2.43
N PRO A 22 7.57 15.53 3.69
CA PRO A 22 8.45 15.40 4.87
C PRO A 22 9.16 14.04 5.00
N LEU A 23 8.68 13.00 4.31
CA LEU A 23 9.22 11.63 4.41
C LEU A 23 10.69 11.51 3.97
N ALA A 24 11.14 12.36 3.05
CA ALA A 24 12.54 12.44 2.63
C ALA A 24 13.51 12.84 3.75
N HIS A 25 13.00 13.47 4.82
CA HIS A 25 13.78 13.86 6.01
C HIS A 25 13.40 13.03 7.25
N ALA A 26 12.29 12.28 7.18
CA ALA A 26 11.85 11.39 8.25
C ALA A 26 12.83 10.23 8.46
N ASP A 27 12.84 9.69 9.68
CA ASP A 27 13.67 8.56 10.08
C ASP A 27 13.28 7.26 9.35
N ALA A 28 14.19 6.29 9.30
CA ALA A 28 13.99 5.02 8.61
C ALA A 28 12.74 4.27 9.12
N ASP A 29 12.48 4.33 10.42
CA ASP A 29 11.34 3.66 11.07
C ASP A 29 10.00 4.34 10.76
N GLU A 30 10.00 5.67 10.63
CA GLU A 30 8.81 6.42 10.23
C GLU A 30 8.45 6.16 8.76
N ARG A 31 9.46 6.10 7.88
CA ARG A 31 9.28 5.68 6.48
C ARG A 31 8.73 4.27 6.35
N ALA A 32 9.23 3.35 7.18
CA ALA A 32 8.82 1.96 7.19
C ALA A 32 7.35 1.80 7.62
N ARG A 33 6.92 2.53 8.67
CA ARG A 33 5.52 2.58 9.12
C ARG A 33 4.60 3.15 8.04
N TRP A 34 4.96 4.28 7.43
CA TRP A 34 4.17 4.87 6.35
C TRP A 34 4.04 3.93 5.14
N CYS A 35 5.14 3.26 4.78
CA CYS A 35 5.14 2.24 3.73
C CYS A 35 4.16 1.10 4.05
N ARG A 36 4.18 0.59 5.27
CA ARG A 36 3.29 -0.50 5.71
C ARG A 36 1.82 -0.10 5.58
N ASP A 37 1.46 1.10 6.04
CA ASP A 37 0.06 1.56 6.07
C ASP A 37 -0.49 1.83 4.66
N HIS A 38 0.36 2.25 3.72
CA HIS A 38 -0.05 2.58 2.37
C HIS A 38 0.20 1.47 1.33
N ALA A 39 1.01 0.45 1.66
CA ALA A 39 1.36 -0.63 0.75
C ALA A 39 0.12 -1.32 0.16
N GLY A 40 -0.91 -1.59 0.97
CA GLY A 40 -2.17 -2.19 0.51
C GLY A 40 -2.88 -1.37 -0.57
N THR A 41 -2.88 -0.04 -0.45
CA THR A 41 -3.50 0.86 -1.43
C THR A 41 -2.76 0.81 -2.78
N PHE A 42 -1.42 0.83 -2.75
CA PHE A 42 -0.63 0.73 -3.98
C PHE A 42 -0.73 -0.66 -4.60
N ALA A 43 -0.67 -1.72 -3.80
CA ALA A 43 -0.85 -3.09 -4.26
C ALA A 43 -2.23 -3.27 -4.92
N GLY A 44 -3.29 -2.76 -4.31
CA GLY A 44 -4.65 -2.79 -4.86
C GLY A 44 -4.75 -2.06 -6.20
N ARG A 45 -4.09 -0.91 -6.37
CA ARG A 45 -4.03 -0.20 -7.67
C ARG A 45 -3.36 -1.05 -8.75
N TRP A 46 -2.22 -1.67 -8.45
CA TRP A 46 -1.51 -2.53 -9.39
C TRP A 46 -2.29 -3.80 -9.74
N LEU A 47 -2.98 -4.39 -8.77
CA LEU A 47 -3.86 -5.53 -8.98
C LEU A 47 -5.06 -5.15 -9.84
N GLY A 48 -5.68 -4.00 -9.59
CA GLY A 48 -6.76 -3.45 -10.42
C GLY A 48 -6.31 -3.18 -11.85
N LEU A 49 -5.11 -2.62 -12.05
CA LEU A 49 -4.53 -2.47 -13.39
C LEU A 49 -4.29 -3.81 -14.07
N GLY A 50 -3.78 -4.79 -13.33
CA GLY A 50 -3.62 -6.16 -13.82
C GLY A 50 -4.95 -6.79 -14.24
N ALA A 51 -6.02 -6.60 -13.47
CA ALA A 51 -7.36 -7.10 -13.80
C ALA A 51 -7.94 -6.43 -15.05
N VAL A 52 -7.78 -5.11 -15.18
CA VAL A 52 -8.18 -4.36 -16.39
C VAL A 52 -7.39 -4.84 -17.60
N LEU A 53 -6.07 -5.02 -17.45
CA LEU A 53 -5.22 -5.53 -18.51
C LEU A 53 -5.61 -6.96 -18.89
N TRP A 54 -5.93 -7.81 -17.91
CA TRP A 54 -6.39 -9.17 -18.15
C TRP A 54 -7.70 -9.18 -18.95
N LEU A 55 -8.71 -8.38 -18.55
CA LEU A 55 -9.96 -8.23 -19.31
C LEU A 55 -9.69 -7.73 -20.73
N LEU A 56 -8.80 -6.76 -20.90
CA LEU A 56 -8.40 -6.24 -22.21
C LEU A 56 -7.73 -7.32 -23.07
N PHE A 57 -6.89 -8.17 -22.50
CA PHE A 57 -6.24 -9.28 -23.21
C PHE A 57 -7.19 -10.43 -23.53
N MET A 58 -8.32 -10.56 -22.82
CA MET A 58 -9.40 -11.50 -23.16
C MET A 58 -10.25 -11.04 -24.35
N THR A 59 -10.00 -9.83 -24.88
CA THR A 59 -10.67 -9.30 -26.07
C THR A 59 -9.76 -9.42 -27.31
N PRO A 60 -10.32 -9.38 -28.53
CA PRO A 60 -9.53 -9.40 -29.77
C PRO A 60 -8.62 -8.17 -29.94
N PHE A 61 -8.71 -7.14 -29.09
CA PHE A 61 -7.84 -5.97 -29.11
C PHE A 61 -6.38 -6.29 -28.75
N VAL A 62 -6.09 -7.49 -28.24
CA VAL A 62 -4.73 -7.97 -27.96
C VAL A 62 -3.83 -8.05 -29.20
N ALA A 63 -4.41 -8.13 -30.40
CA ALA A 63 -3.66 -8.14 -31.66
C ALA A 63 -2.96 -6.80 -31.95
N PHE A 64 -3.30 -5.73 -31.22
CA PHE A 64 -2.61 -4.46 -31.32
C PHE A 64 -1.27 -4.51 -30.57
N VAL A 65 -0.19 -4.74 -31.31
CA VAL A 65 1.19 -4.91 -30.80
C VAL A 65 1.60 -3.84 -29.77
N PRO A 66 1.30 -2.53 -29.95
CA PRO A 66 1.65 -1.52 -28.94
C PRO A 66 0.93 -1.73 -27.59
N LEU A 67 -0.31 -2.22 -27.60
CA LEU A 67 -1.04 -2.58 -26.38
C LEU A 67 -0.35 -3.73 -25.65
N GLY A 68 0.12 -4.72 -26.41
CA GLY A 68 0.89 -5.85 -25.89
C GLY A 68 2.15 -5.39 -25.15
N ILE A 69 2.95 -4.54 -25.79
CA ILE A 69 4.19 -3.98 -25.22
C ILE A 69 3.86 -3.15 -23.97
N ALA A 70 2.86 -2.28 -24.03
CA ALA A 70 2.45 -1.46 -22.89
C ALA A 70 1.99 -2.34 -21.70
N GLY A 71 1.27 -3.43 -21.97
CA GLY A 71 0.85 -4.39 -20.96
C GLY A 71 2.02 -5.08 -20.27
N VAL A 72 3.00 -5.56 -21.04
CA VAL A 72 4.21 -6.19 -20.48
C VAL A 72 5.02 -5.20 -19.63
N LEU A 73 5.18 -3.96 -20.10
CA LEU A 73 5.85 -2.92 -19.34
C LEU A 73 5.11 -2.59 -18.04
N ALA A 74 3.78 -2.46 -18.09
CA ALA A 74 2.97 -2.23 -16.91
C ALA A 74 3.11 -3.38 -15.90
N LEU A 75 3.12 -4.63 -16.38
CA LEU A 75 3.31 -5.81 -15.53
C LEU A 75 4.70 -5.83 -14.88
N ALA A 76 5.76 -5.52 -15.64
CA ALA A 76 7.13 -5.45 -15.14
C ALA A 76 7.29 -4.36 -14.06
N VAL A 77 6.73 -3.16 -14.30
CA VAL A 77 6.75 -2.07 -13.32
C VAL A 77 5.94 -2.45 -12.07
N GLY A 78 4.77 -3.05 -12.25
CA GLY A 78 3.93 -3.52 -11.15
C GLY A 78 4.63 -4.54 -10.26
N MET A 79 5.27 -5.55 -10.87
CA MET A 79 6.08 -6.53 -10.14
C MET A 79 7.23 -5.88 -9.40
N ALA A 80 7.99 -4.98 -10.04
CA ALA A 80 9.08 -4.27 -9.38
C ALA A 80 8.61 -3.42 -8.18
N THR A 81 7.45 -2.78 -8.29
CA THR A 81 6.85 -2.02 -7.18
C THR A 81 6.38 -2.92 -6.04
N LEU A 82 5.75 -4.06 -6.34
CA LEU A 82 5.30 -5.03 -5.34
C LEU A 82 6.50 -5.65 -4.62
N THR A 83 7.54 -6.08 -5.34
CA THR A 83 8.75 -6.62 -4.73
C THR A 83 9.40 -5.64 -3.75
N ARG A 84 9.46 -4.35 -4.12
CA ARG A 84 9.99 -3.31 -3.22
C ARG A 84 9.11 -3.08 -1.99
N GLN A 85 7.78 -3.16 -2.13
CA GLN A 85 6.87 -3.07 -0.98
C GLN A 85 7.07 -4.25 -0.03
N ILE A 86 7.19 -5.48 -0.55
CA ILE A 86 7.46 -6.69 0.24
C ILE A 86 8.81 -6.58 0.96
N LEU A 87 9.85 -6.11 0.26
CA LEU A 87 11.17 -5.89 0.88
C LEU A 87 11.11 -4.85 2.01
N ALA A 88 10.36 -3.78 1.82
CA ALA A 88 10.19 -2.72 2.82
C ALA A 88 9.38 -3.21 4.03
N GLN A 89 8.32 -3.99 3.83
CA GLN A 89 7.55 -4.62 4.91
C GLN A 89 8.38 -5.60 5.71
N ARG A 90 9.24 -6.41 5.06
CA ARG A 90 10.17 -7.30 5.76
C ARG A 90 11.16 -6.54 6.66
N ARG A 91 11.52 -5.32 6.30
CA ARG A 91 12.45 -4.48 7.07
C ARG A 91 11.77 -3.72 8.22
N ALA A 92 10.48 -3.43 8.10
CA ALA A 92 9.69 -2.68 9.08
C ALA A 92 9.29 -3.48 10.34
N GLY A 93 9.31 -4.82 10.25
CA GLY A 93 8.79 -5.68 11.31
C GLY A 93 7.25 -5.74 11.34
N PRO A 94 6.68 -6.69 12.10
CA PRO A 94 5.23 -6.81 12.25
C PRO A 94 4.63 -5.55 12.90
N PRO A 95 3.36 -5.24 12.63
CA PRO A 95 2.64 -4.15 13.31
C PRO A 95 2.84 -4.23 14.82
N PRO A 96 2.99 -3.09 15.53
CA PRO A 96 2.78 -3.08 16.96
C PRO A 96 1.39 -3.68 17.23
N ILE A 97 1.34 -4.77 17.99
CA ILE A 97 0.07 -5.35 18.45
C ILE A 97 -0.56 -4.29 19.35
N GLU A 98 -1.78 -3.85 19.03
CA GLU A 98 -2.51 -2.94 19.91
C GLU A 98 -2.59 -3.57 21.31
N PRO A 99 -2.29 -2.80 22.37
CA PRO A 99 -2.47 -3.32 23.71
C PRO A 99 -3.92 -3.79 23.87
N PRO A 100 -4.17 -4.91 24.57
CA PRO A 100 -5.52 -5.43 24.77
C PRO A 100 -6.45 -4.31 25.21
N ALA A 101 -7.62 -4.19 24.59
CA ALA A 101 -8.61 -3.21 25.00
C ALA A 101 -8.96 -3.44 26.48
N ASP A 102 -8.81 -2.40 27.30
CA ASP A 102 -9.26 -2.44 28.69
C ASP A 102 -10.79 -2.55 28.69
N PHE A 103 -11.28 -3.77 28.88
CA PHE A 103 -12.70 -4.00 29.11
C PHE A 103 -13.07 -3.33 30.43
N PRO A 104 -14.13 -2.50 30.49
CA PRO A 104 -14.60 -1.96 31.74
C PRO A 104 -14.97 -3.13 32.65
N ARG A 105 -14.17 -3.34 33.71
CA ARG A 105 -14.53 -4.24 34.79
C ARG A 105 -15.78 -3.64 35.40
N ARG A 106 -16.92 -4.33 35.28
CA ARG A 106 -18.12 -3.97 36.01
C ARG A 106 -17.75 -4.17 37.48
N ASP A 107 -17.48 -3.07 38.17
CA ASP A 107 -17.31 -3.04 39.61
C ASP A 107 -18.66 -3.44 40.21
N HIS A 108 -18.82 -4.73 40.49
CA HIS A 108 -19.97 -5.25 41.21
C HIS A 108 -19.76 -4.90 42.68
N HIS A 109 -20.00 -3.63 42.99
CA HIS A 109 -20.16 -3.15 44.35
C HIS A 109 -21.65 -3.25 44.68
N ASP A 110 -22.15 -4.47 44.85
CA ASP A 110 -23.46 -4.69 45.44
C ASP A 110 -23.28 -4.56 46.95
N ASP A 111 -23.42 -3.31 47.40
CA ASP A 111 -24.08 -2.88 48.64
C ASP A 111 -24.14 -3.90 49.78
N ALA A 112 -23.10 -3.86 50.61
CA ALA A 112 -23.19 -4.28 52.00
C ALA A 112 -23.63 -3.08 52.85
N ASP A 113 -24.95 -2.80 52.89
CA ASP A 113 -25.66 -2.29 54.08
C ASP A 113 -27.14 -2.04 53.77
N ASP A 114 -28.04 -2.88 54.29
CA ASP A 114 -29.20 -2.41 55.09
C ASP A 114 -29.98 -3.62 55.65
N ARG A 115 -29.76 -3.92 56.94
CA ARG A 115 -30.69 -4.43 57.98
C ARG A 115 -30.08 -5.42 58.97
#